data_AF-A0AAD9GUH4-F1
#
_entry.id   AF-A0AAD9GUH4-F1
#
_cell.length_a   1.000
_cell.length_b   1.000
_cell.length_c   1.000
_cell.angle_alpha   90.00
_cell.angle_beta   90.00
_cell.angle_gamma   90.00
#
_symmetry.space_group_name_H-M   'P 1'
#
loop_
_entity.id
_entity.type
_entity.pdbx_description
1 polymer ?
#
loop_
_entity_poly.entity_id
_entity_poly.type
_entity_poly.pdbx_seq_one_letter_code
_entity_poly.pdbx_strand_id
1 'polypeptide(L)'
;MELKDMKMPTPDTLVASTTMSVYITNKRLRKAFPHLIDDRSKLSSIAMRLLGEKLVMKGSVFFKWDASTDKVVKLHSQTDMLTSMLNLLHNLSCVL
;
A
#
# COMPACT_ATOMS: atom_id res chain seq x y z
N MET A 1 5.69 -7.25 -3.40
CA MET A 1 5.08 -7.55 -2.09
C MET A 1 5.91 -8.64 -1.47
N GLU A 2 6.23 -8.52 -0.20
CA GLU A 2 7.10 -9.44 0.52
C GLU A 2 6.38 -9.94 1.77
N LEU A 3 6.39 -11.24 2.01
CA LEU A 3 5.89 -11.86 3.23
C LEU A 3 6.89 -11.63 4.37
N LYS A 4 6.43 -11.21 5.53
CA LYS A 4 7.27 -10.96 6.71
C LYS A 4 7.08 -12.01 7.79
N ASP A 5 5.84 -12.33 8.11
CA ASP A 5 5.49 -13.38 9.05
C ASP A 5 4.10 -13.95 8.75
N MET A 6 3.83 -15.08 9.36
CA MET A 6 2.54 -15.76 9.29
C MET A 6 2.16 -16.23 10.68
N LYS A 7 0.88 -16.04 11.02
CA LYS A 7 0.31 -16.47 12.29
C LYS A 7 -1.01 -17.17 12.02
N MET A 8 -1.33 -18.18 12.82
CA MET A 8 -2.62 -18.87 12.82
C MET A 8 -3.32 -18.55 14.14
N PRO A 9 -4.08 -17.45 14.23
CA PRO A 9 -4.78 -17.08 15.47
C PRO A 9 -5.80 -18.14 15.90
N THR A 10 -6.37 -18.86 14.94
CA THR A 10 -7.28 -19.99 15.12
C THR A 10 -6.95 -21.07 14.09
N PRO A 11 -7.42 -22.32 14.26
CA PRO A 11 -7.17 -23.39 13.29
C PRO A 11 -7.71 -23.11 11.88
N ASP A 12 -8.75 -22.28 11.76
CA ASP A 12 -9.40 -21.92 10.51
C ASP A 12 -8.95 -20.57 9.94
N THR A 13 -8.02 -19.85 10.59
CA THR A 13 -7.57 -18.54 10.13
C THR A 13 -6.05 -18.44 10.03
N LEU A 14 -5.62 -17.66 9.04
CA LEU A 14 -4.22 -17.38 8.78
C LEU A 14 -4.07 -15.90 8.49
N VAL A 15 -3.16 -15.24 9.21
CA VAL A 15 -2.80 -13.84 8.99
C VAL A 15 -1.36 -13.78 8.54
N ALA A 16 -1.15 -13.31 7.31
CA ALA A 16 0.16 -13.07 6.75
C ALA A 16 0.49 -11.57 6.85
N SER A 17 1.52 -11.21 7.61
CA SER A 17 2.06 -9.85 7.64
C SER A 17 2.95 -9.62 6.44
N THR A 18 2.83 -8.47 5.79
CA THR A 18 3.48 -8.21 4.50
C THR A 18 4.07 -6.80 4.47
N THR A 19 5.10 -6.64 3.65
CA THR A 19 5.62 -5.33 3.24
C THR A 19 5.41 -5.15 1.75
N MET A 20 4.73 -4.06 1.37
CA MET A 20 4.49 -3.71 -0.01
C MET A 20 5.33 -2.48 -0.38
N SER A 21 6.11 -2.60 -1.44
CA SER A 21 6.86 -1.48 -2.02
C SER A 21 6.26 -1.10 -3.36
N VAL A 22 5.92 0.18 -3.54
CA VAL A 22 5.40 0.70 -4.81
C VAL A 22 6.12 1.99 -5.16
N TYR A 23 6.63 2.08 -6.39
CA TYR A 23 7.09 3.35 -6.95
C TYR A 23 5.89 4.20 -7.36
N ILE A 24 5.93 5.50 -7.05
CA ILE A 24 4.94 6.46 -7.52
C ILE A 24 5.29 6.82 -8.95
N THR A 25 4.68 6.12 -9.90
CA THR A 25 4.81 6.42 -11.33
C THR A 25 3.77 7.45 -11.77
N ASN A 26 3.97 8.09 -12.92
CA ASN A 26 3.00 9.04 -13.49
C ASN A 26 1.58 8.43 -13.59
N LYS A 27 1.47 7.15 -14.00
CA LYS A 27 0.20 6.42 -14.05
C LYS A 27 -0.47 6.28 -12.67
N ARG A 28 0.32 5.99 -11.63
CA ARG A 28 -0.21 5.85 -10.26
C ARG A 28 -0.58 7.19 -9.66
N LEU A 29 0.23 8.22 -9.89
CA LEU A 29 -0.05 9.58 -9.48
C LEU A 29 -1.37 10.09 -10.10
N ARG A 30 -1.57 9.89 -11.41
CA ARG A 30 -2.82 10.22 -12.11
C ARG A 30 -4.05 9.52 -11.53
N LYS A 31 -3.89 8.26 -11.08
CA LYS A 31 -4.99 7.47 -10.53
C LYS A 31 -5.31 7.83 -9.08
N ALA A 32 -4.30 8.00 -8.24
CA ALA A 32 -4.46 8.20 -6.79
C ALA A 32 -4.62 9.67 -6.41
N PHE A 33 -3.97 10.58 -7.16
CA PHE A 33 -3.94 12.01 -6.88
C PHE A 33 -4.21 12.81 -8.16
N PRO A 34 -5.36 12.61 -8.83
CA PRO A 34 -5.69 13.35 -10.04
C PRO A 34 -5.72 14.87 -9.81
N HIS A 35 -6.04 15.31 -8.59
CA HIS A 35 -6.06 16.72 -8.19
C HIS A 35 -4.67 17.38 -8.12
N LEU A 36 -3.58 16.61 -8.15
CA LEU A 36 -2.23 17.17 -8.22
C LEU A 36 -1.77 17.47 -9.66
N ILE A 37 -2.68 17.31 -10.63
CA ILE A 37 -2.45 17.43 -12.06
C ILE A 37 -3.49 18.40 -12.62
N ASP A 38 -3.04 19.44 -13.32
CA ASP A 38 -3.95 20.40 -13.93
C ASP A 38 -4.57 19.86 -15.24
N ASP A 39 -5.54 20.59 -15.78
CA ASP A 39 -6.26 20.24 -17.02
C ASP A 39 -5.33 20.15 -18.25
N ARG A 40 -4.14 20.78 -18.18
CA ARG A 40 -3.09 20.69 -19.22
C ARG A 40 -2.09 19.57 -18.94
N SER A 41 -2.40 18.64 -18.03
CA SER A 41 -1.54 17.54 -17.63
C SER A 41 -0.22 17.96 -16.97
N LYS A 42 -0.11 19.20 -16.49
CA LYS A 42 1.05 19.68 -15.75
C LYS A 42 0.98 19.18 -14.30
N LEU A 43 2.10 18.67 -13.82
CA LEU A 43 2.24 18.24 -12.44
C LEU A 43 2.44 19.45 -11.52
N SER A 44 1.74 19.47 -10.38
CA SER A 44 2.07 20.36 -9.27
C SER A 44 3.48 20.12 -8.73
N SER A 45 4.04 21.07 -7.98
CA SER A 45 5.36 20.93 -7.35
C SER A 45 5.45 19.69 -6.44
N ILE A 46 4.39 19.40 -5.69
CA ILE A 46 4.28 18.21 -4.84
C ILE A 46 4.22 16.95 -5.69
N ALA A 47 3.44 16.93 -6.77
CA ALA A 47 3.40 15.80 -7.70
C ALA A 47 4.76 15.49 -8.33
N MET A 48 5.53 16.52 -8.69
CA MET A 48 6.90 16.34 -9.19
C MET A 48 7.82 15.74 -8.14
N ARG A 49 7.72 16.17 -6.87
CA ARG A 49 8.49 15.60 -5.76
C ARG A 49 8.11 14.16 -5.42
N LEU A 50 6.83 13.80 -5.59
CA LEU A 50 6.36 12.44 -5.36
C LEU A 50 6.75 11.48 -6.49
N LEU A 51 7.00 11.98 -7.71
CA LEU A 51 7.27 11.13 -8.86
C LEU A 51 8.61 10.39 -8.71
N GLY A 52 8.58 9.08 -8.85
CA GLY A 52 9.77 8.23 -8.70
C GLY A 52 10.03 7.79 -7.26
N GLU A 53 9.38 8.41 -6.27
CA GLU A 53 9.52 8.01 -4.87
C GLU A 53 8.99 6.60 -4.62
N LYS A 54 9.65 5.90 -3.68
CA LYS A 54 9.28 4.54 -3.28
C LYS A 54 8.48 4.59 -2.00
N LEU A 55 7.20 4.22 -2.08
CA LEU A 55 6.34 4.06 -0.92
C LEU A 55 6.47 2.63 -0.38
N VAL A 56 6.94 2.50 0.87
CA VAL A 56 7.03 1.24 1.59
C VAL A 56 5.90 1.19 2.63
N MET A 57 4.99 0.22 2.50
CA MET A 57 3.80 0.06 3.32
C MET A 57 3.81 -1.26 4.06
N LYS A 58 3.33 -1.25 5.31
CA LYS A 58 3.01 -2.45 6.06
C LYS A 58 1.58 -2.87 5.73
N GLY A 59 1.33 -4.16 5.64
CA GLY A 59 0.00 -4.68 5.41
C GLY A 59 -0.17 -6.07 5.96
N SER A 60 -1.38 -6.58 5.85
CA SER A 60 -1.69 -7.97 6.17
C SER A 60 -2.68 -8.57 5.18
N VAL A 61 -2.60 -9.88 5.03
CA VAL A 61 -3.59 -10.67 4.31
C VAL A 61 -4.17 -11.70 5.26
N PHE A 62 -5.48 -11.64 5.44
CA PHE A 62 -6.27 -12.57 6.21
C PHE A 62 -6.86 -13.63 5.29
N PHE A 63 -6.69 -14.89 5.65
CA PHE A 63 -7.31 -16.04 5.01
C PHE A 63 -8.20 -16.75 6.03
N LYS A 64 -9.38 -17.18 5.60
CA LYS A 64 -10.25 -18.10 6.36
C LYS A 64 -10.47 -19.37 5.57
N TRP A 65 -10.30 -20.50 6.22
CA TRP A 65 -10.58 -21.82 5.70
C TRP A 65 -11.94 -22.33 6.19
N ASP A 66 -12.58 -23.15 5.37
CA ASP A 66 -13.66 -24.01 5.81
C ASP A 66 -13.08 -25.41 6.08
N ALA A 67 -13.13 -25.82 7.34
CA ALA A 67 -12.58 -27.09 7.79
C ALA A 67 -13.29 -28.32 7.18
N SER A 68 -14.53 -28.15 6.70
CA SER A 68 -15.27 -29.27 6.10
C SER A 68 -14.88 -29.53 4.65
N THR A 69 -14.44 -28.51 3.92
CA THR A 69 -14.10 -28.59 2.48
C THR A 69 -12.61 -28.44 2.20
N ASP A 70 -11.82 -28.10 3.21
CA ASP A 70 -10.38 -27.78 3.13
C ASP A 70 -10.10 -26.72 2.04
N LYS A 71 -10.92 -25.66 2.03
CA LYS A 71 -10.82 -24.57 1.05
C LYS A 71 -10.81 -23.21 1.73
N VAL A 72 -10.10 -22.26 1.12
CA VAL A 72 -10.18 -20.85 1.50
C VAL A 72 -11.56 -20.29 1.11
N VAL A 73 -12.33 -19.85 2.11
CA VAL A 73 -13.66 -19.25 1.93
C VAL A 73 -13.66 -17.73 2.07
N LYS A 74 -12.58 -17.14 2.62
CA LYS A 74 -12.43 -15.68 2.71
C LYS A 74 -10.97 -15.27 2.53
N LEU A 75 -10.76 -14.24 1.73
CA LEU A 75 -9.48 -13.56 1.58
C LEU A 75 -9.71 -12.06 1.75
N HIS A 76 -8.99 -11.42 2.67
CA HIS A 76 -9.05 -9.98 2.87
C HIS A 76 -7.64 -9.42 3.00
N SER A 77 -7.32 -8.40 2.22
CA SER A 77 -6.02 -7.72 2.28
C SER A 77 -6.22 -6.28 2.72
N GLN A 78 -5.35 -5.83 3.61
CA GLN A 78 -5.29 -4.46 4.07
C GLN A 78 -3.85 -3.96 4.09
N THR A 79 -3.69 -2.66 3.89
CA THR A 79 -2.38 -1.99 3.88
C THR A 79 -2.50 -0.63 4.53
N ASP A 80 -1.55 -0.28 5.39
CA ASP A 80 -1.44 1.06 5.95
C ASP A 80 -0.72 1.98 4.96
N MET A 81 -1.51 2.54 4.03
CA MET A 81 -1.01 3.50 3.03
C MET A 81 -0.85 4.90 3.62
N LEU A 82 -1.68 5.27 4.60
CA LEU A 82 -1.74 6.63 5.13
C LEU A 82 -0.47 6.97 5.91
N THR A 83 -0.03 6.10 6.83
CA THR A 83 1.20 6.32 7.59
C THR A 83 2.40 6.44 6.67
N SER A 84 2.50 5.57 5.65
CA SER A 84 3.58 5.63 4.67
C SER A 84 3.57 6.93 3.85
N MET A 85 2.40 7.42 3.45
CA MET A 85 2.28 8.69 2.73
C MET A 85 2.64 9.89 3.60
N LEU A 86 2.20 9.92 4.86
CA LEU A 86 2.54 10.98 5.80
C LEU A 86 4.05 11.04 6.05
N ASN A 87 4.69 9.89 6.24
CA ASN A 87 6.14 9.81 6.38
C ASN A 87 6.87 10.31 5.13
N LEU A 88 6.40 9.93 3.94
CA LEU A 88 6.96 10.41 2.67
C LEU A 88 6.84 11.94 2.56
N LEU A 89 5.66 12.50 2.81
CA LEU A 89 5.42 13.94 2.72
C LEU A 89 6.20 14.73 3.77
N HIS A 90 6.31 14.22 4.99
CA HIS A 90 7.14 14.81 6.05
C HIS A 90 8.60 14.89 5.62
N ASN A 91 9.17 13.81 5.09
CA ASN A 91 10.54 13.79 4.59
C ASN A 91 10.76 14.79 3.45
N LEU A 92 9.77 14.98 2.58
CA LEU A 92 9.83 15.97 1.49
C LEU A 92 9.75 17.43 1.97
N SER A 93 9.24 17.66 3.19
CA SER A 93 9.12 19.01 3.78
C SER A 93 10.39 19.46 4.52
N CYS A 94 11.24 18.55 4.99
CA CYS A 94 12.51 18.86 5.66
C CYS A 94 13.63 19.38 4.74
N VAL A 95 13.40 19.49 3.43
CA VAL A 95 14.38 19.98 2.44
C VAL A 95 13.99 21.39 1.93
N LEU A 96 13.52 22.25 2.83
CA LEU A 96 13.18 23.66 2.56
C LEU A 96 13.94 24.58 3.51
#